data_AF-A0A1Q5DAI3-F1
#
_entry.id   AF-A0A1Q5DAI3-F1
#
_cell.length_a   1.000
_cell.length_b   1.000
_cell.length_c   1.000
_cell.angle_alpha   90.00
_cell.angle_beta   90.00
_cell.angle_gamma   90.00
#
_symmetry.space_group_name_H-M   'P 1'
#
loop_
_entity.id
_entity.type
_entity.pdbx_description
1 polymer ?
#
loop_
_entity_poly.entity_id
_entity_poly.type
_entity_poly.pdbx_seq_one_letter_code
_entity_poly.pdbx_strand_id
1 'polypeptide(L)'
;MRNELNVDVDVRAELGAGTVDTLRSTLVPVDCLTCGEEIVAEDVLNLAVDDVNVGIFATLHHEECRPSAWVRHTPEQAGNLKVNVTWRACVVDRQEAGPLLVVNPSCEAAVLFRTSTLIRNWTIGTLNRCLAAGFVPPAQASSHRGVEGLKARLEPTRLTVLAETGPLEGTSWHADISEAALSRAHARGSVLVGVTTALDPKHDPVSEERLKELSRDEEILFSLAPVERPQPKVDTESLIAAIELVRRGTGVVPSDDLVAMTIMLYQHGGTLGAMPRPTGHDLLVVVSLVAGLCCGGEGPVHVLSHDDRTAQSLMKTCRKVYGKGGLPVSRVGEPSFTSERRISVGTYQEVAAARARFDNQPRPSAGVLPTAVAVDPVPDSERDSVRSRYSRLVEL
;
A
#
# COMPACT_ATOMS: atom_id res chain seq x y z
N MET A 1 1.84 12.96 36.07
CA MET A 1 3.08 13.73 36.30
C MET A 1 3.82 13.78 34.97
N ARG A 2 4.51 14.88 34.64
CA ARG A 2 5.37 14.91 33.44
C ARG A 2 6.78 14.51 33.87
N ASN A 3 7.44 13.67 33.08
CA ASN A 3 8.84 13.31 33.27
C ASN A 3 9.73 14.56 33.40
N GLU A 4 10.78 14.45 34.19
CA GLU A 4 11.83 15.45 34.20
C GLU A 4 12.63 15.33 32.90
N LEU A 5 12.74 16.44 32.15
CA LEU A 5 13.50 16.50 30.91
C LEU A 5 14.81 17.25 31.13
N ASN A 6 15.91 16.50 31.18
CA ASN A 6 17.25 17.01 31.18
C ASN A 6 17.66 17.46 29.77
N VAL A 7 18.18 18.68 29.70
CA VAL A 7 18.63 19.32 28.46
C VAL A 7 19.96 19.98 28.77
N ASP A 8 21.02 19.48 28.15
CA ASP A 8 22.36 20.00 28.27
C ASP A 8 22.45 21.49 27.87
N VAL A 9 23.43 22.19 28.44
CA VAL A 9 23.63 23.62 28.23
C VAL A 9 23.85 23.97 26.75
N ASP A 10 24.59 23.13 26.01
CA ASP A 10 24.88 23.37 24.60
C ASP A 10 23.64 23.07 23.75
N VAL A 11 22.90 22.01 24.07
CA VAL A 11 21.61 21.70 23.41
C VAL A 11 20.64 22.86 23.61
N ARG A 12 20.53 23.39 24.83
CA ARG A 12 19.65 24.52 25.13
C ARG A 12 20.09 25.80 24.43
N ALA A 13 21.40 26.05 24.36
CA ALA A 13 21.96 27.21 23.66
C ALA A 13 21.73 27.14 22.13
N GLU A 14 21.82 25.95 21.54
CA GLU A 14 21.60 25.76 20.10
C GLU A 14 20.12 25.76 19.71
N LEU A 15 19.26 25.09 20.48
CA LEU A 15 17.82 25.04 20.21
C LEU A 15 17.09 26.33 20.56
N GLY A 16 17.54 27.01 21.61
CA GLY A 16 16.81 28.11 22.25
C GLY A 16 15.65 27.64 23.14
N ALA A 17 15.31 28.46 24.14
CA ALA A 17 14.32 28.10 25.16
C ALA A 17 12.93 27.76 24.57
N GLY A 18 12.45 28.55 23.60
CA GLY A 18 11.13 28.34 22.98
C GLY A 18 11.02 27.00 22.25
N THR A 19 12.06 26.59 21.53
CA THR A 19 12.10 25.27 20.87
C THR A 19 12.10 24.14 21.88
N VAL A 20 12.89 24.27 22.97
CA VAL A 20 12.94 23.27 24.04
C VAL A 20 11.57 23.13 24.73
N ASP A 21 10.90 24.23 25.00
CA ASP A 21 9.55 24.21 25.59
C ASP A 21 8.53 23.57 24.64
N THR A 22 8.64 23.88 23.34
CA THR A 22 7.79 23.25 22.31
C THR A 22 8.03 21.74 22.27
N LEU A 23 9.28 21.28 22.20
CA LEU A 23 9.64 19.86 22.23
C LEU A 23 9.13 19.17 23.50
N ARG A 24 9.25 19.80 24.66
CA ARG A 24 8.72 19.28 25.93
C ARG A 24 7.19 19.14 25.92
N SER A 25 6.48 19.97 25.14
CA SER A 25 5.03 19.91 25.02
C SER A 25 4.53 18.94 23.94
N THR A 26 5.36 18.66 22.93
CA THR A 26 4.98 17.86 21.75
C THR A 26 5.45 16.41 21.87
N LEU A 27 6.65 16.17 22.40
CA LEU A 27 7.18 14.82 22.54
C LEU A 27 6.44 14.08 23.66
N VAL A 28 6.01 12.85 23.35
CA VAL A 28 5.39 11.92 24.28
C VAL A 28 6.41 10.84 24.63
N PRO A 29 6.84 10.74 25.89
CA PRO A 29 7.80 9.74 26.31
C PRO A 29 7.13 8.38 26.37
N VAL A 30 7.28 7.54 25.33
CA VAL A 30 6.71 6.19 25.32
C VAL A 30 7.78 5.11 25.38
N ASP A 31 8.65 4.99 24.38
CA ASP A 31 9.77 4.03 24.42
C ASP A 31 11.13 4.74 24.27
N CYS A 32 12.14 4.33 25.03
CA CYS A 32 13.49 4.87 24.85
C CYS A 32 14.09 4.37 23.52
N LEU A 33 14.50 5.29 22.64
CA LEU A 33 15.00 4.92 21.30
C LEU A 33 16.37 4.23 21.29
N THR A 34 17.03 4.11 22.45
CA THR A 34 18.31 3.42 22.59
C THR A 34 18.13 1.99 23.13
N CYS A 35 17.40 1.79 24.23
CA CYS A 35 17.19 0.45 24.79
C CYS A 35 15.90 -0.24 24.34
N GLY A 36 14.92 0.51 23.83
CA GLY A 36 13.60 0.02 23.41
C GLY A 36 12.62 -0.26 24.56
N GLU A 37 13.02 -0.03 25.81
CA GLU A 37 12.16 -0.17 26.99
C GLU A 37 11.20 1.01 27.12
N GLU A 38 10.04 0.75 27.70
CA GLU A 38 9.00 1.76 27.99
C GLU A 38 9.54 2.80 28.99
N ILE A 39 9.25 4.06 28.72
CA ILE A 39 9.54 5.19 29.61
C ILE A 39 8.36 5.37 30.56
N VAL A 40 8.61 5.26 31.87
CA VAL A 40 7.59 5.46 32.91
C VAL A 40 7.66 6.88 33.48
N ALA A 41 6.61 7.32 34.17
CA ALA A 41 6.45 8.72 34.59
C ALA A 41 7.54 9.22 35.57
N GLU A 42 8.20 8.31 36.28
CA GLU A 42 9.27 8.57 37.25
C GLU A 42 10.64 8.77 36.60
N ASP A 43 10.81 8.42 35.32
CA ASP A 43 12.11 8.47 34.65
C ASP A 43 12.56 9.91 34.38
N VAL A 44 13.86 10.12 34.56
CA VAL A 44 14.57 11.32 34.08
C VAL A 44 15.00 11.05 32.64
N LEU A 45 14.63 11.97 31.75
CA LEU A 45 14.84 11.83 30.31
C LEU A 45 15.88 12.79 29.80
N ASN A 46 16.75 12.31 28.92
CA ASN A 46 17.71 13.11 28.19
C ASN A 46 17.18 13.44 26.81
N LEU A 47 17.19 14.73 26.45
CA LEU A 47 16.97 15.18 25.08
C LEU A 47 18.29 15.12 24.30
N ALA A 48 18.42 14.18 23.37
CA ALA A 48 19.55 14.09 22.46
C ALA A 48 19.19 14.69 21.10
N VAL A 49 20.13 15.44 20.50
CA VAL A 49 19.95 16.04 19.17
C VAL A 49 20.98 15.47 18.22
N ASP A 50 20.51 14.82 17.16
CA ASP A 50 21.33 14.30 16.06
C ASP A 50 21.22 15.22 14.85
N ASP A 51 22.32 15.87 14.52
CA ASP A 51 22.48 16.71 13.34
C ASP A 51 23.09 15.87 12.21
N VAL A 52 22.22 15.31 11.37
CA VAL A 52 22.59 14.58 10.17
C VAL A 52 22.31 15.47 8.96
N ASN A 53 23.12 15.37 7.90
CA ASN A 53 23.00 16.26 6.73
C ASN A 53 21.60 16.29 6.07
N VAL A 54 20.76 15.28 6.34
CA VAL A 54 19.39 15.15 5.81
C VAL A 54 18.31 15.72 6.74
N GLY A 55 18.65 16.12 7.95
CA GLY A 55 17.73 16.67 8.95
C GLY A 55 18.28 16.63 10.37
N ILE A 56 17.69 17.42 11.26
CA ILE A 56 18.06 17.38 12.68
C ILE A 56 16.95 16.68 13.45
N PHE A 57 17.33 15.73 14.32
CA PHE A 57 16.40 14.90 15.06
C PHE A 57 16.58 15.14 16.55
N ALA A 58 15.53 15.58 17.24
CA ALA A 58 15.48 15.64 18.68
C ALA A 58 14.80 14.37 19.20
N THR A 59 15.45 13.64 20.12
CA THR A 59 15.00 12.32 20.57
C THR A 59 15.06 12.17 22.09
N LEU A 60 14.10 11.42 22.66
CA LEU A 60 14.03 11.12 24.09
C LEU A 60 14.70 9.80 24.42
N HIS A 61 15.45 9.79 25.53
CA HIS A 61 16.16 8.61 26.04
C HIS A 61 16.14 8.59 27.57
N HIS A 62 16.23 7.40 28.17
CA HIS A 62 16.58 7.29 29.59
C HIS A 62 17.93 7.95 29.85
N GLU A 63 18.09 8.51 31.06
CA GLU A 63 19.32 9.19 31.48
C GLU A 63 20.57 8.32 31.27
N GLU A 64 20.49 7.04 31.64
CA GLU A 64 21.60 6.07 31.52
C GLU A 64 21.85 5.57 30.10
N CYS A 65 20.84 5.63 29.23
CA CYS A 65 20.92 5.07 27.88
C CYS A 65 21.67 6.00 26.94
N ARG A 66 21.41 7.30 27.03
CA ARG A 66 22.04 8.28 26.15
C ARG A 66 22.14 9.64 26.83
N PRO A 67 23.31 10.31 26.80
CA PRO A 67 23.45 11.66 27.35
C PRO A 67 22.66 12.69 26.54
N SER A 68 22.19 13.74 27.20
CA SER A 68 21.70 14.93 26.49
C SER A 68 22.89 15.63 25.83
N ALA A 69 22.92 15.63 24.50
CA ALA A 69 24.03 16.21 23.73
C ALA A 69 23.57 16.59 22.32
N TRP A 70 24.23 17.58 21.72
CA TRP A 70 24.13 17.89 20.30
C TRP A 70 25.25 17.18 19.54
N VAL A 71 24.91 16.11 18.83
CA VAL A 71 25.86 15.29 18.09
C VAL A 71 25.77 15.65 16.61
N ARG A 72 26.88 16.15 16.04
CA ARG A 72 27.01 16.38 14.60
C ARG A 72 27.62 15.15 13.96
N HIS A 73 26.93 14.59 12.98
CA HIS A 73 27.38 13.41 12.26
C HIS A 73 28.04 13.79 10.95
N THR A 74 29.14 13.11 10.59
CA THR A 74 29.66 13.16 9.22
C THR A 74 28.68 12.49 8.26
N PRO A 75 28.76 12.74 6.94
CA PRO A 75 27.95 12.00 5.96
C PRO A 75 28.07 10.48 6.10
N GLU A 76 29.27 9.94 6.39
CA GLU A 76 29.44 8.50 6.58
C GLU A 76 28.76 7.98 7.85
N GLN A 77 28.79 8.78 8.93
CA GLN A 77 28.11 8.42 10.18
C GLN A 77 26.58 8.49 10.03
N ALA A 78 26.08 9.52 9.34
CA ALA A 78 24.67 9.68 9.06
C ALA A 78 24.08 8.50 8.27
N GLY A 79 24.82 7.98 7.29
CA GLY A 79 24.40 6.80 6.52
C GLY A 79 24.29 5.50 7.35
N ASN A 80 24.95 5.44 8.51
CA ASN A 80 24.91 4.32 9.43
C ASN A 80 23.93 4.54 10.60
N LEU A 81 23.35 5.75 10.72
CA LEU A 81 22.44 6.09 11.80
C LEU A 81 21.07 5.44 11.53
N LYS A 82 20.87 4.23 12.04
CA LYS A 82 19.53 3.64 12.14
C LYS A 82 18.82 4.24 13.35
N VAL A 83 18.15 5.37 13.14
CA VAL A 83 17.19 5.84 14.14
C VAL A 83 15.99 4.90 14.05
N ASN A 84 15.98 3.87 14.90
CA ASN A 84 14.85 2.96 15.06
C ASN A 84 13.73 3.71 15.78
N VAL A 85 13.06 4.63 15.10
CA VAL A 85 11.90 5.32 15.69
C VAL A 85 10.75 4.32 15.75
N THR A 86 10.34 3.97 16.96
CA THR A 86 9.12 3.20 17.21
C THR A 86 7.92 4.10 17.03
N TRP A 87 7.52 4.33 15.79
CA TRP A 87 6.33 5.14 15.52
C TRP A 87 5.08 4.42 16.06
N ARG A 88 4.32 5.09 16.93
CA ARG A 88 3.05 4.56 17.41
C ARG A 88 2.00 4.70 16.30
N ALA A 89 1.27 3.62 16.05
CA ALA A 89 0.18 3.62 15.09
C ALA A 89 -0.98 2.73 15.56
N CYS A 90 -2.19 3.09 15.17
CA CYS A 90 -3.39 2.29 15.40
C CYS A 90 -4.27 2.28 14.13
N VAL A 91 -5.13 1.26 14.00
CA VAL A 91 -6.15 1.24 12.95
C VAL A 91 -7.50 1.66 13.51
N VAL A 92 -8.06 2.74 12.96
CA VAL A 92 -9.43 3.15 13.21
C VAL A 92 -10.29 2.63 12.06
N ASP A 93 -11.23 1.75 12.39
CA ASP A 93 -12.11 1.13 11.42
C ASP A 93 -13.36 1.99 11.16
N ARG A 94 -13.37 2.69 10.02
CA ARG A 94 -14.49 3.56 9.63
C ARG A 94 -15.35 2.81 8.63
N GLN A 95 -16.55 2.38 9.03
CA GLN A 95 -17.39 1.46 8.24
C GLN A 95 -17.58 1.92 6.78
N GLU A 96 -17.92 3.18 6.57
CA GLU A 96 -18.18 3.73 5.24
C GLU A 96 -16.92 4.21 4.53
N ALA A 97 -15.89 4.69 5.25
CA ALA A 97 -14.69 5.31 4.66
C ALA A 97 -13.50 4.35 4.50
N GLY A 98 -13.56 3.18 5.14
CA GLY A 98 -12.50 2.18 5.16
C GLY A 98 -11.58 2.34 6.36
N PRO A 99 -10.63 1.43 6.53
CA PRO A 99 -9.66 1.54 7.62
C PRO A 99 -8.79 2.78 7.42
N LEU A 100 -8.53 3.46 8.54
CA LEU A 100 -7.61 4.57 8.67
C LEU A 100 -6.47 4.13 9.59
N LEU A 101 -5.25 4.07 9.07
CA LEU A 101 -4.04 3.97 9.90
C LEU A 101 -3.71 5.35 10.44
N VAL A 102 -3.79 5.54 11.75
CA VAL A 102 -3.39 6.79 12.41
C VAL A 102 -1.99 6.59 12.98
N VAL A 103 -1.08 7.48 12.63
CA VAL A 103 0.33 7.42 13.02
C VAL A 103 0.70 8.70 13.74
N ASN A 104 1.37 8.57 14.89
CA ASN A 104 2.10 9.69 15.48
C ASN A 104 3.60 9.49 15.32
N PRO A 105 4.23 10.22 14.37
CA PRO A 105 5.66 10.15 14.24
C PRO A 105 6.42 10.87 15.37
N SER A 106 5.79 11.80 16.08
CA SER A 106 6.45 12.60 17.11
C SER A 106 6.16 12.24 18.56
N CYS A 107 6.01 10.95 18.86
CA CYS A 107 6.09 10.50 20.25
C CYS A 107 7.50 10.77 20.79
N GLU A 108 8.50 9.97 20.46
CA GLU A 108 9.83 10.05 21.10
C GLU A 108 10.87 10.77 20.24
N ALA A 109 10.49 11.18 19.02
CA ALA A 109 11.37 11.85 18.07
C ALA A 109 10.68 13.01 17.32
N ALA A 110 11.34 14.16 17.22
CA ALA A 110 10.89 15.28 16.40
C ALA A 110 11.93 15.61 15.33
N VAL A 111 11.46 15.88 14.11
CA VAL A 111 12.30 16.47 13.06
C VAL A 111 12.31 17.98 13.24
N LEU A 112 13.50 18.56 13.31
CA LEU A 112 13.71 20.00 13.45
C LEU A 112 14.11 20.61 12.11
N PHE A 113 13.49 21.73 11.80
CA PHE A 113 13.85 22.58 10.66
C PHE A 113 14.32 23.93 11.16
N ARG A 114 15.32 24.48 10.47
CA ARG A 114 15.81 25.82 10.75
C ARG A 114 14.94 26.83 10.01
N THR A 115 14.30 27.76 10.73
CA THR A 115 13.42 28.75 10.08
C THR A 115 14.19 29.88 9.40
N SER A 116 15.42 30.14 9.82
CA SER A 116 16.28 31.18 9.26
C SER A 116 17.75 30.78 9.35
N THR A 117 18.53 31.08 8.32
CA THR A 117 19.99 30.90 8.36
C THR A 117 20.69 31.94 9.25
N LEU A 118 20.05 33.09 9.50
CA LEU A 118 20.63 34.20 10.25
C LEU A 118 20.36 34.11 11.75
N ILE A 119 19.20 33.59 12.16
CA ILE A 119 18.80 33.45 13.56
C ILE A 119 18.74 31.95 13.87
N ARG A 120 19.34 31.53 15.00
CA ARG A 120 19.23 30.15 15.50
C ARG A 120 17.82 29.94 16.05
N ASN A 121 16.89 29.67 15.14
CA ASN A 121 15.50 29.40 15.47
C ASN A 121 15.08 28.10 14.77
N TRP A 122 14.66 27.15 15.59
CA TRP A 122 14.29 25.81 15.19
C TRP A 122 12.79 25.63 15.37
N THR A 123 12.16 24.92 14.46
CA THR A 123 10.76 24.53 14.56
C THR A 123 10.63 23.04 14.34
N ILE A 124 9.71 22.42 15.07
CA ILE A 124 9.30 21.05 14.79
C ILE A 124 8.61 21.05 13.43
N GLY A 125 9.12 20.25 12.50
CA GLY A 125 8.54 20.11 11.16
C GLY A 125 8.30 18.66 10.77
N THR A 126 8.03 17.78 11.74
CA THR A 126 7.64 16.40 11.44
C THR A 126 6.47 16.35 10.45
N LEU A 127 5.43 17.16 10.66
CA LEU A 127 4.32 17.29 9.70
C LEU A 127 4.73 17.95 8.39
N ASN A 128 5.66 18.92 8.40
CA ASN A 128 6.20 19.52 7.17
C ASN A 128 6.89 18.49 6.27
N ARG A 129 7.55 17.49 6.86
CA ARG A 129 8.15 16.37 6.09
C ARG A 129 7.07 15.54 5.40
N CYS A 130 5.93 15.29 6.06
CA CYS A 130 4.79 14.61 5.46
C CYS A 130 4.11 15.45 4.37
N LEU A 131 3.94 16.76 4.58
CA LEU A 131 3.47 17.68 3.54
C LEU A 131 4.36 17.64 2.31
N ALA A 132 5.69 17.69 2.50
CA ALA A 132 6.66 17.59 1.40
C ALA A 132 6.61 16.25 0.66
N ALA A 133 6.18 15.18 1.32
CA ALA A 133 5.95 13.88 0.71
C ALA A 133 4.62 13.80 -0.07
N GLY A 134 3.72 14.76 0.11
CA GLY A 134 2.42 14.81 -0.56
C GLY A 134 1.22 14.42 0.31
N PHE A 135 1.41 14.30 1.63
CA PHE A 135 0.24 14.29 2.54
C PHE A 135 -0.45 15.64 2.47
N VAL A 136 -1.78 15.63 2.63
CA VAL A 136 -2.60 16.84 2.48
C VAL A 136 -3.42 17.12 3.74
N PRO A 137 -3.71 18.39 4.06
CA PRO A 137 -4.64 18.74 5.10
C PRO A 137 -6.07 18.22 4.82
N PRO A 138 -6.93 18.10 5.85
CA PRO A 138 -8.28 17.57 5.73
C PRO A 138 -9.16 18.37 4.76
N ALA A 139 -8.99 19.69 4.68
CA ALA A 139 -9.71 20.55 3.73
C ALA A 139 -9.44 20.20 2.25
N GLN A 140 -8.33 19.51 1.97
CA GLN A 140 -7.91 19.08 0.63
C GLN A 140 -8.08 17.56 0.43
N ALA A 141 -8.80 16.90 1.34
CA ALA A 141 -8.96 15.46 1.37
C ALA A 141 -9.65 14.90 0.12
N SER A 142 -10.56 15.64 -0.49
CA SER A 142 -11.20 15.22 -1.75
C SER A 142 -10.22 14.97 -2.89
N SER A 143 -9.00 15.50 -2.81
CA SER A 143 -7.93 15.32 -3.78
C SER A 143 -6.81 14.40 -3.30
N HIS A 144 -7.05 13.49 -2.34
CA HIS A 144 -6.04 12.51 -1.92
C HIS A 144 -5.45 11.77 -3.12
N ARG A 145 -4.32 12.26 -3.63
CA ARG A 145 -3.44 11.50 -4.49
C ARG A 145 -2.60 10.65 -3.56
N GLY A 146 -2.46 9.36 -3.87
CA GLY A 146 -1.54 8.53 -3.11
C GLY A 146 -0.15 9.15 -3.15
N VAL A 147 0.52 9.17 -2.00
CA VAL A 147 1.94 9.57 -1.94
C VAL A 147 2.73 8.56 -2.76
N GLU A 148 3.57 9.06 -3.68
CA GLU A 148 4.43 8.20 -4.49
C GLU A 148 5.35 7.38 -3.57
N GLY A 149 5.44 6.07 -3.83
CA GLY A 149 6.22 5.15 -3.01
C GLY A 149 5.56 4.69 -1.71
N LEU A 150 4.39 5.23 -1.33
CA LEU A 150 3.66 4.75 -0.16
C LEU A 150 2.87 3.48 -0.50
N LYS A 151 3.02 2.40 0.28
CA LYS A 151 2.31 1.12 0.05
C LYS A 151 1.83 0.52 1.36
N ALA A 152 0.65 -0.10 1.33
CA ALA A 152 0.08 -0.83 2.45
C ALA A 152 0.17 -2.35 2.22
N ARG A 153 0.91 -3.06 3.07
CA ARG A 153 0.92 -4.53 3.14
C ARG A 153 -0.12 -4.99 4.17
N LEU A 154 -0.94 -5.93 3.74
CA LEU A 154 -1.99 -6.52 4.57
C LEU A 154 -1.61 -7.97 4.91
N GLU A 155 -1.40 -8.21 6.21
CA GLU A 155 -1.25 -9.54 6.81
C GLU A 155 -2.53 -9.88 7.60
N PRO A 156 -2.77 -11.16 7.96
CA PRO A 156 -4.02 -11.56 8.60
C PRO A 156 -4.40 -10.78 9.86
N THR A 157 -3.42 -10.30 10.63
CA THR A 157 -3.63 -9.56 11.87
C THR A 157 -2.89 -8.22 11.90
N ARG A 158 -2.18 -7.86 10.83
CA ARG A 158 -1.29 -6.68 10.83
C ARG A 158 -1.43 -5.90 9.52
N LEU A 159 -1.55 -4.59 9.66
CA LEU A 159 -1.36 -3.65 8.56
C LEU A 159 0.01 -3.02 8.69
N THR A 160 0.79 -3.05 7.61
CA THR A 160 2.08 -2.37 7.52
C THR A 160 2.02 -1.35 6.38
N VAL A 161 2.39 -0.09 6.62
CA VAL A 161 2.53 0.95 5.59
C VAL A 161 4.00 1.33 5.46
N LEU A 162 4.51 1.27 4.24
CA LEU A 162 5.93 1.48 3.90
C LEU A 162 6.04 2.63 2.90
N ALA A 163 7.01 3.51 3.12
CA ALA A 163 7.43 4.50 2.14
C ALA A 163 8.73 4.01 1.46
N GLU A 164 8.62 3.57 0.21
CA GLU A 164 9.73 3.01 -0.57
C GLU A 164 10.56 4.07 -1.30
N THR A 165 10.01 5.26 -1.53
CA THR A 165 10.67 6.35 -2.24
C THR A 165 10.29 7.71 -1.64
N GLY A 166 11.03 8.75 -2.00
CA GLY A 166 10.71 10.14 -1.67
C GLY A 166 11.14 10.57 -0.26
N PRO A 167 10.61 11.69 0.26
CA PRO A 167 11.08 12.28 1.52
C PRO A 167 10.90 11.40 2.76
N LEU A 168 10.08 10.37 2.69
CA LEU A 168 9.80 9.41 3.76
C LEU A 168 10.45 8.04 3.50
N GLU A 169 11.28 7.90 2.48
CA GLU A 169 11.93 6.62 2.13
C GLU A 169 12.54 5.92 3.36
N GLY A 170 12.29 4.61 3.46
CA GLY A 170 12.73 3.76 4.57
C GLY A 170 11.83 3.80 5.80
N THR A 171 10.80 4.66 5.83
CA THR A 171 9.83 4.71 6.92
C THR A 171 8.83 3.55 6.82
N SER A 172 8.57 2.89 7.94
CA SER A 172 7.61 1.81 8.07
C SER A 172 6.75 2.03 9.32
N TRP A 173 5.43 1.91 9.15
CA TRP A 173 4.45 1.98 10.23
C TRP A 173 3.65 0.69 10.26
N HIS A 174 3.34 0.19 11.44
CA HIS A 174 2.53 -1.02 11.56
C HIS A 174 1.57 -0.93 12.74
N ALA A 175 0.41 -1.57 12.58
CA ALA A 175 -0.61 -1.66 13.62
C ALA A 175 -1.41 -2.96 13.44
N ASP A 176 -2.02 -3.42 14.54
CA ASP A 176 -2.96 -4.53 14.48
C ASP A 176 -4.22 -4.12 13.72
N ILE A 177 -4.77 -5.05 12.94
CA ILE A 177 -5.98 -4.82 12.13
C ILE A 177 -6.98 -5.95 12.35
N SER A 178 -8.27 -5.60 12.47
CA SER A 178 -9.35 -6.58 12.57
C SER A 178 -9.65 -7.22 11.21
N GLU A 179 -10.19 -8.44 11.21
CA GLU A 179 -10.59 -9.15 9.98
C GLU A 179 -11.60 -8.34 9.13
N ALA A 180 -12.51 -7.62 9.78
CA ALA A 180 -13.48 -6.77 9.11
C ALA A 180 -12.81 -5.57 8.42
N ALA A 181 -11.85 -4.92 9.10
CA ALA A 181 -11.09 -3.80 8.55
C ALA A 181 -10.17 -4.26 7.41
N LEU A 182 -9.51 -5.42 7.59
CA LEU A 182 -8.69 -6.09 6.57
C LEU A 182 -9.49 -6.35 5.29
N SER A 183 -10.68 -6.94 5.42
CA SER A 183 -11.58 -7.20 4.29
C SER A 183 -11.97 -5.91 3.56
N ARG A 184 -12.23 -4.82 4.29
CA ARG A 184 -12.51 -3.50 3.70
C ARG A 184 -11.29 -2.90 2.99
N ALA A 185 -10.08 -3.03 3.55
CA ALA A 185 -8.86 -2.57 2.91
C ALA A 185 -8.62 -3.30 1.57
N HIS A 186 -8.76 -4.62 1.56
CA HIS A 186 -8.66 -5.42 0.33
C HIS A 186 -9.68 -5.00 -0.71
N ALA A 187 -10.95 -4.84 -0.32
CA ALA A 187 -12.02 -4.42 -1.24
C ALA A 187 -11.77 -3.03 -1.84
N ARG A 188 -11.17 -2.11 -1.07
CA ARG A 188 -10.81 -0.76 -1.54
C ARG A 188 -9.52 -0.71 -2.34
N GLY A 189 -8.64 -1.69 -2.20
CA GLY A 189 -7.29 -1.66 -2.77
C GLY A 189 -6.41 -0.54 -2.22
N SER A 190 -6.79 0.09 -1.11
CA SER A 190 -6.05 1.17 -0.46
C SER A 190 -6.45 1.30 1.01
N VAL A 191 -5.57 1.93 1.79
CA VAL A 191 -5.79 2.30 3.18
C VAL A 191 -5.55 3.81 3.32
N LEU A 192 -6.42 4.50 4.06
CA LEU A 192 -6.20 5.91 4.40
C LEU A 192 -5.15 5.97 5.52
N VAL A 193 -4.17 6.86 5.39
CA VAL A 193 -3.12 7.08 6.39
C VAL A 193 -3.25 8.49 6.92
N GLY A 194 -3.45 8.62 8.22
CA GLY A 194 -3.53 9.88 8.95
C GLY A 194 -2.27 10.06 9.79
N VAL A 195 -1.57 11.18 9.63
CA VAL A 195 -0.35 11.50 10.38
C VAL A 195 -0.61 12.72 11.25
N THR A 196 -0.35 12.61 12.55
CA THR A 196 -0.60 13.67 13.54
C THR A 196 0.52 13.71 14.57
N THR A 197 0.74 14.84 15.23
CA THR A 197 1.66 14.95 16.39
C THR A 197 0.92 15.28 17.69
N ALA A 198 -0.42 15.25 17.67
CA ALA A 198 -1.27 15.77 18.74
C ALA A 198 -1.92 14.70 19.64
N LEU A 199 -1.63 13.41 19.42
CA LEU A 199 -2.11 12.30 20.26
C LEU A 199 -1.17 11.10 20.22
N ASP A 200 -1.19 10.25 21.24
CA ASP A 200 -0.55 8.93 21.22
C ASP A 200 -1.57 7.86 20.79
N PRO A 201 -1.47 7.30 19.56
CA PRO A 201 -2.47 6.36 19.04
C PRO A 201 -2.63 5.07 19.85
N LYS A 202 -1.65 4.74 20.71
CA LYS A 202 -1.68 3.51 21.53
C LYS A 202 -2.41 3.72 22.86
N HIS A 203 -2.28 4.90 23.46
CA HIS A 203 -2.82 5.20 24.79
C HIS A 203 -4.04 6.11 24.76
N ASP A 204 -4.14 6.98 23.76
CA ASP A 204 -5.30 7.85 23.56
C ASP A 204 -6.30 7.12 22.64
N PRO A 205 -7.52 6.81 23.11
CA PRO A 205 -8.54 6.20 22.27
C PRO A 205 -8.83 7.11 21.06
N VAL A 206 -8.46 6.65 19.86
CA VAL A 206 -8.72 7.40 18.63
C VAL A 206 -10.17 7.15 18.19
N SER A 207 -11.08 7.97 18.71
CA SER A 207 -12.49 7.99 18.31
C SER A 207 -12.71 8.77 17.01
N GLU A 208 -13.87 8.58 16.36
CA GLU A 208 -14.24 9.40 15.21
C GLU A 208 -14.40 10.88 15.59
N GLU A 209 -14.89 11.17 16.79
CA GLU A 209 -15.00 12.52 17.33
C GLU A 209 -13.62 13.17 17.44
N ARG A 210 -12.63 12.45 18.00
CA ARG A 210 -11.27 12.96 18.13
C ARG A 210 -10.64 13.21 16.77
N LEU A 211 -10.86 12.33 15.79
CA LEU A 211 -10.40 12.55 14.42
C LEU A 211 -11.04 13.78 13.76
N LYS A 212 -12.32 14.04 14.02
CA LYS A 212 -13.02 15.26 13.54
C LYS A 212 -12.43 16.52 14.17
N GLU A 213 -12.04 16.48 15.44
CA GLU A 213 -11.37 17.60 16.13
C GLU A 213 -10.01 17.89 15.48
N LEU A 214 -9.13 16.89 15.39
CA LEU A 214 -7.82 17.04 14.73
C LEU A 214 -7.97 17.55 13.29
N SER A 215 -9.02 17.09 12.60
CA SER A 215 -9.27 17.50 11.23
C SER A 215 -9.71 18.97 11.12
N ARG A 216 -10.46 19.45 12.11
CA ARG A 216 -10.90 20.86 12.19
C ARG A 216 -9.75 21.79 12.53
N ASP A 217 -8.86 21.32 13.40
CA ASP A 217 -7.71 22.10 13.89
C ASP A 217 -6.49 21.96 12.97
N GLU A 218 -6.62 21.24 11.85
CA GLU A 218 -5.55 20.93 10.88
C GLU A 218 -4.32 20.24 11.50
N GLU A 219 -4.51 19.51 12.59
CA GLU A 219 -3.47 18.79 13.33
C GLU A 219 -3.24 17.35 12.82
N ILE A 220 -3.93 16.97 11.74
CA ILE A 220 -3.77 15.68 11.06
C ILE A 220 -3.69 15.86 9.56
N LEU A 221 -2.74 15.17 8.94
CA LEU A 221 -2.55 15.12 7.49
C LEU A 221 -2.93 13.75 6.97
N PHE A 222 -3.43 13.69 5.74
CA PHE A 222 -3.94 12.45 5.15
C PHE A 222 -3.27 12.12 3.82
N SER A 223 -3.14 10.82 3.55
CA SER A 223 -2.78 10.28 2.25
C SER A 223 -3.40 8.90 2.04
N LEU A 224 -3.44 8.42 0.80
CA LEU A 224 -3.81 7.05 0.47
C LEU A 224 -2.56 6.21 0.26
N ALA A 225 -2.49 5.07 0.94
CA ALA A 225 -1.52 4.01 0.70
C ALA A 225 -2.19 2.89 -0.11
N PRO A 226 -1.90 2.72 -1.40
CA PRO A 226 -2.35 1.57 -2.17
C PRO A 226 -1.98 0.26 -1.49
N VAL A 227 -2.93 -0.68 -1.41
CA VAL A 227 -2.67 -2.01 -0.88
C VAL A 227 -1.78 -2.75 -1.86
N GLU A 228 -0.59 -3.14 -1.40
CA GLU A 228 0.29 -4.03 -2.11
C GLU A 228 -0.43 -5.36 -2.28
N ARG A 229 -0.75 -5.67 -3.53
CA ARG A 229 -1.27 -6.98 -3.87
C ARG A 229 -0.09 -7.95 -3.81
N PRO A 230 -0.21 -9.09 -3.11
CA PRO A 230 0.83 -10.11 -3.14
C PRO A 230 1.10 -10.43 -4.61
N GLN A 231 2.35 -10.23 -5.04
CA GLN A 231 2.74 -10.63 -6.38
C GLN A 231 2.58 -12.14 -6.45
N PRO A 232 1.69 -12.65 -7.31
CA PRO A 232 1.47 -14.08 -7.34
C PRO A 232 2.74 -14.72 -7.86
N LYS A 233 3.27 -15.67 -7.08
CA LYS A 233 4.40 -16.47 -7.51
C LYS A 233 3.89 -17.45 -8.57
N VAL A 234 4.59 -17.52 -9.70
CA VAL A 234 4.32 -18.55 -10.69
C VAL A 234 4.84 -19.85 -10.11
N ASP A 235 3.92 -20.70 -9.67
CA ASP A 235 4.23 -22.07 -9.34
C ASP A 235 4.66 -22.82 -10.62
N THR A 236 5.82 -23.48 -10.58
CA THR A 236 6.40 -24.13 -11.75
C THR A 236 5.50 -25.25 -12.27
N GLU A 237 4.84 -26.00 -11.38
CA GLU A 237 3.93 -27.08 -11.78
C GLU A 237 2.70 -26.52 -12.50
N SER A 238 2.13 -25.44 -11.98
CA SER A 238 1.00 -24.72 -12.58
C SER A 238 1.35 -24.16 -13.96
N LEU A 239 2.56 -23.62 -14.14
CA LEU A 239 3.04 -23.15 -15.44
C LEU A 239 3.20 -24.29 -16.45
N ILE A 240 3.83 -25.40 -16.04
CA ILE A 240 3.99 -26.57 -16.90
C ILE A 240 2.62 -27.13 -17.30
N ALA A 241 1.67 -27.20 -16.37
CA ALA A 241 0.30 -27.63 -16.65
C ALA A 241 -0.40 -26.70 -17.65
N ALA A 242 -0.27 -25.38 -17.48
CA ALA A 242 -0.82 -24.41 -18.41
C ALA A 242 -0.22 -24.53 -19.82
N ILE A 243 1.11 -24.68 -19.93
CA ILE A 243 1.81 -24.91 -21.20
C ILE A 243 1.31 -26.18 -21.88
N GLU A 244 1.15 -27.27 -21.13
CA GLU A 244 0.70 -28.55 -21.68
C GLU A 244 -0.75 -28.50 -22.16
N LEU A 245 -1.63 -27.83 -21.42
CA LEU A 245 -3.02 -27.62 -21.83
C LEU A 245 -3.09 -26.80 -23.13
N VAL A 246 -2.30 -25.73 -23.22
CA VAL A 246 -2.23 -24.90 -24.42
C VAL A 246 -1.71 -25.70 -25.60
N ARG A 247 -0.60 -26.45 -25.43
CA ARG A 247 -0.04 -27.33 -26.46
C ARG A 247 -1.07 -28.33 -26.99
N ARG A 248 -1.82 -28.99 -26.11
CA ARG A 248 -2.87 -29.95 -26.50
C ARG A 248 -4.07 -29.30 -27.16
N GLY A 249 -4.44 -28.09 -26.74
CA GLY A 249 -5.62 -27.38 -27.23
C GLY A 249 -5.39 -26.69 -28.59
N THR A 250 -4.21 -26.12 -28.79
CA THR A 250 -3.87 -25.35 -30.00
C THR A 250 -3.00 -26.12 -30.98
N GLY A 251 -2.27 -27.15 -30.53
CA GLY A 251 -1.24 -27.83 -31.32
C GLY A 251 0.08 -27.07 -31.39
N VAL A 252 0.23 -25.96 -30.66
CA VAL A 252 1.40 -25.09 -30.69
C VAL A 252 2.15 -25.16 -29.37
N VAL A 253 3.47 -25.35 -29.45
CA VAL A 253 4.36 -25.23 -28.29
C VAL A 253 4.68 -23.73 -28.11
N PRO A 254 4.34 -23.11 -26.98
CA PRO A 254 4.72 -21.72 -26.71
C PRO A 254 6.25 -21.58 -26.75
N SER A 255 6.76 -20.54 -27.41
CA SER A 255 8.19 -20.21 -27.34
C SER A 255 8.57 -19.68 -25.96
N ASP A 256 9.85 -19.72 -25.63
CA ASP A 256 10.38 -19.20 -24.37
C ASP A 256 10.00 -17.73 -24.15
N ASP A 257 9.97 -16.92 -25.22
CA ASP A 257 9.54 -15.52 -25.18
C ASP A 257 8.07 -15.37 -24.74
N LEU A 258 7.17 -16.23 -25.26
CA LEU A 258 5.75 -16.21 -24.86
C LEU A 258 5.56 -16.70 -23.43
N VAL A 259 6.39 -17.64 -22.97
CA VAL A 259 6.39 -18.11 -21.58
C VAL A 259 6.88 -17.01 -20.65
N ALA A 260 7.99 -16.35 -20.96
CA ALA A 260 8.52 -15.22 -20.21
C ALA A 260 7.50 -14.07 -20.15
N MET A 261 6.86 -13.76 -21.28
CA MET A 261 5.79 -12.77 -21.35
C MET A 261 4.60 -13.12 -20.47
N THR A 262 4.17 -14.39 -20.49
CA THR A 262 3.11 -14.89 -19.61
C THR A 262 3.48 -14.70 -18.14
N ILE A 263 4.70 -15.07 -17.75
CA ILE A 263 5.20 -14.93 -16.37
C ILE A 263 5.15 -13.46 -15.95
N MET A 264 5.68 -12.55 -16.78
CA MET A 264 5.70 -11.12 -16.45
C MET A 264 4.29 -10.52 -16.36
N LEU A 265 3.39 -10.86 -17.30
CA LEU A 265 1.98 -10.45 -17.25
C LEU A 265 1.31 -10.96 -15.97
N TYR A 266 1.52 -12.24 -15.67
CA TYR A 266 0.98 -12.89 -14.48
C TYR A 266 1.64 -12.42 -13.19
N GLN A 267 2.84 -11.83 -13.15
CA GLN A 267 3.42 -11.31 -11.91
C GLN A 267 3.11 -9.83 -11.68
N HIS A 268 3.12 -9.02 -12.74
CA HIS A 268 3.10 -7.57 -12.63
C HIS A 268 1.75 -6.92 -12.94
N GLY A 269 0.79 -7.65 -13.51
CA GLY A 269 -0.59 -7.16 -13.61
C GLY A 269 -0.78 -5.95 -14.53
N GLY A 270 -0.22 -6.00 -15.74
CA GLY A 270 -0.82 -5.24 -16.85
C GLY A 270 -0.07 -4.06 -17.43
N THR A 271 1.25 -4.13 -17.58
CA THR A 271 1.89 -3.40 -18.68
C THR A 271 3.06 -4.21 -19.20
N LEU A 272 3.01 -4.66 -20.45
CA LEU A 272 4.14 -5.29 -21.13
C LEU A 272 5.36 -4.37 -21.32
N GLY A 273 5.29 -3.11 -20.86
CA GLY A 273 6.39 -2.15 -20.91
C GLY A 273 6.95 -2.04 -22.33
N ALA A 274 8.26 -2.28 -22.47
CA ALA A 274 8.99 -2.23 -23.73
C ALA A 274 8.87 -3.50 -24.59
N MET A 275 8.12 -4.52 -24.17
CA MET A 275 8.01 -5.76 -24.95
C MET A 275 7.08 -5.61 -26.16
N PRO A 276 7.42 -6.27 -27.29
CA PRO A 276 6.53 -6.32 -28.44
C PRO A 276 5.19 -6.94 -28.05
N ARG A 277 4.08 -6.29 -28.44
CA ARG A 277 2.75 -6.85 -28.23
C ARG A 277 2.60 -8.13 -29.07
N PRO A 278 2.12 -9.24 -28.49
CA PRO A 278 1.83 -10.43 -29.26
C PRO A 278 0.64 -10.14 -30.18
N THR A 279 0.65 -10.70 -31.40
CA THR A 279 -0.43 -10.50 -32.37
C THR A 279 -0.93 -11.84 -32.90
N GLY A 280 -2.14 -11.84 -33.46
CA GLY A 280 -2.71 -13.01 -34.12
C GLY A 280 -2.74 -14.25 -33.22
N HIS A 281 -2.02 -15.30 -33.62
CA HIS A 281 -2.02 -16.57 -32.89
C HIS A 281 -1.27 -16.50 -31.55
N ASP A 282 -0.18 -15.74 -31.47
CA ASP A 282 0.63 -15.63 -30.25
C ASP A 282 -0.15 -14.95 -29.13
N LEU A 283 -0.99 -13.98 -29.49
CA LEU A 283 -1.92 -13.32 -28.56
C LEU A 283 -2.87 -14.35 -27.92
N LEU A 284 -3.46 -15.24 -28.73
CA LEU A 284 -4.37 -16.28 -28.23
C LEU A 284 -3.67 -17.27 -27.30
N VAL A 285 -2.39 -17.58 -27.56
CA VAL A 285 -1.56 -18.44 -26.73
C VAL A 285 -1.26 -17.78 -25.39
N VAL A 286 -0.75 -16.55 -25.38
CA VAL A 286 -0.41 -15.82 -24.15
C VAL A 286 -1.64 -15.59 -23.29
N VAL A 287 -2.74 -15.12 -23.88
CA VAL A 287 -4.00 -14.90 -23.14
C VAL A 287 -4.52 -16.19 -22.53
N SER A 288 -4.43 -17.31 -23.26
CA SER A 288 -4.81 -18.61 -22.71
C SER A 288 -3.92 -18.95 -21.50
N LEU A 289 -2.59 -18.92 -21.65
CA LEU A 289 -1.67 -19.22 -20.55
C LEU A 289 -1.94 -18.38 -19.30
N VAL A 290 -2.07 -17.07 -19.44
CA VAL A 290 -2.39 -16.15 -18.33
C VAL A 290 -3.74 -16.50 -17.70
N ALA A 291 -4.78 -16.71 -18.51
CA ALA A 291 -6.11 -17.06 -18.01
C ALA A 291 -6.09 -18.40 -17.25
N GLY A 292 -5.32 -19.39 -17.71
CA GLY A 292 -5.14 -20.66 -17.01
C GLY A 292 -4.46 -20.50 -15.65
N LEU A 293 -3.37 -19.72 -15.59
CA LEU A 293 -2.64 -19.44 -14.34
C LEU A 293 -3.53 -18.71 -13.32
N CYS A 294 -4.18 -17.63 -13.75
CA CYS A 294 -5.13 -16.89 -12.91
C CYS A 294 -6.29 -17.79 -12.46
N CYS A 295 -6.79 -18.66 -13.33
CA CYS A 295 -7.93 -19.51 -12.97
C CYS A 295 -7.56 -20.62 -11.97
N GLY A 296 -6.33 -21.15 -12.06
CA GLY A 296 -5.81 -22.15 -11.14
C GLY A 296 -5.51 -21.59 -9.75
N GLY A 297 -4.94 -20.39 -9.67
CA GLY A 297 -4.47 -19.79 -8.42
C GLY A 297 -5.41 -18.76 -7.77
N GLU A 298 -6.15 -17.99 -8.57
CA GLU A 298 -6.87 -16.79 -8.14
C GLU A 298 -8.41 -16.90 -8.30
N GLY A 299 -8.95 -17.98 -8.87
CA GLY A 299 -10.40 -18.20 -8.99
C GLY A 299 -10.98 -17.83 -10.37
N PRO A 300 -12.18 -17.23 -10.49
CA PRO A 300 -12.80 -17.00 -11.79
C PRO A 300 -12.08 -15.91 -12.60
N VAL A 301 -11.91 -16.14 -13.91
CA VAL A 301 -11.21 -15.23 -14.82
C VAL A 301 -12.13 -14.70 -15.90
N HIS A 302 -12.08 -13.40 -16.17
CA HIS A 302 -12.76 -12.75 -17.29
C HIS A 302 -11.72 -12.28 -18.31
N VAL A 303 -11.77 -12.83 -19.53
CA VAL A 303 -10.95 -12.39 -20.66
C VAL A 303 -11.73 -11.34 -21.45
N LEU A 304 -11.17 -10.15 -21.57
CA LEU A 304 -11.80 -8.97 -22.15
C LEU A 304 -11.13 -8.58 -23.46
N SER A 305 -11.92 -8.30 -24.50
CA SER A 305 -11.43 -7.71 -25.76
C SER A 305 -12.21 -6.46 -26.15
N HIS A 306 -11.65 -5.66 -27.06
CA HIS A 306 -12.34 -4.46 -27.57
C HIS A 306 -13.47 -4.80 -28.55
N ASP A 307 -13.35 -5.90 -29.31
CA ASP A 307 -14.30 -6.28 -30.33
C ASP A 307 -14.77 -7.74 -30.20
N ASP A 308 -15.94 -8.02 -30.78
CA ASP A 308 -16.60 -9.33 -30.75
C ASP A 308 -15.82 -10.41 -31.51
N ARG A 309 -15.17 -10.07 -32.63
CA ARG A 309 -14.43 -11.05 -33.43
C ARG A 309 -13.23 -11.59 -32.65
N THR A 310 -12.53 -10.73 -31.92
CA THR A 310 -11.45 -11.13 -31.02
C THR A 310 -11.99 -11.96 -29.85
N ALA A 311 -13.10 -11.54 -29.22
CA ALA A 311 -13.75 -12.30 -28.14
C ALA A 311 -14.13 -13.71 -28.59
N GLN A 312 -14.72 -13.86 -29.78
CA GLN A 312 -15.09 -15.16 -30.35
C GLN A 312 -13.86 -16.05 -30.60
N SER A 313 -12.77 -15.46 -31.11
CA SER A 313 -11.52 -16.19 -31.36
C SER A 313 -10.89 -16.68 -30.06
N LEU A 314 -10.85 -15.83 -29.03
CA LEU A 314 -10.40 -16.17 -27.68
C LEU A 314 -11.28 -17.26 -27.07
N MET A 315 -12.60 -17.10 -27.10
CA MET A 315 -13.55 -18.08 -26.57
C MET A 315 -13.37 -19.45 -27.23
N LYS A 316 -13.22 -19.50 -28.55
CA LYS A 316 -12.96 -20.75 -29.29
C LYS A 316 -11.64 -21.39 -28.86
N THR A 317 -10.58 -20.61 -28.70
CA THR A 317 -9.28 -21.11 -28.25
C THR A 317 -9.33 -21.60 -26.82
N CYS A 318 -9.84 -20.79 -25.87
CA CYS A 318 -9.98 -21.18 -24.48
C CYS A 318 -10.83 -22.45 -24.33
N ARG A 319 -11.94 -22.60 -25.09
CA ARG A 319 -12.74 -23.84 -25.09
C ARG A 319 -11.93 -25.07 -25.53
N LYS A 320 -11.06 -24.94 -26.54
CA LYS A 320 -10.18 -26.03 -26.98
C LYS A 320 -9.13 -26.40 -25.93
N VAL A 321 -8.53 -25.39 -25.28
CA VAL A 321 -7.48 -25.55 -24.27
C VAL A 321 -8.04 -26.13 -22.96
N TYR A 322 -9.14 -25.55 -22.45
CA TYR A 322 -9.63 -25.80 -21.10
C TYR A 322 -10.84 -26.72 -21.03
N GLY A 323 -11.65 -26.79 -22.10
CA GLY A 323 -12.88 -27.59 -22.11
C GLY A 323 -12.62 -29.09 -21.89
N LYS A 324 -11.52 -29.61 -22.40
CA LYS A 324 -11.10 -31.01 -22.16
C LYS A 324 -10.59 -31.25 -20.74
N GLY A 325 -10.08 -30.21 -20.08
CA GLY A 325 -9.62 -30.25 -18.69
C GLY A 325 -10.74 -30.07 -17.67
N GLY A 326 -12.01 -30.01 -18.10
CA GLY A 326 -13.15 -29.83 -17.22
C GLY A 326 -13.34 -28.40 -16.69
N LEU A 327 -12.54 -27.44 -17.17
CA LEU A 327 -12.66 -26.05 -16.77
C LEU A 327 -13.69 -25.34 -17.68
N PRO A 328 -14.82 -24.83 -17.13
CA PRO A 328 -15.88 -24.22 -17.91
C PRO A 328 -15.40 -22.94 -18.63
N VAL A 329 -15.71 -22.85 -19.92
CA VAL A 329 -15.47 -21.64 -20.73
C VAL A 329 -16.77 -21.17 -21.38
N SER A 330 -17.25 -20.00 -20.96
CA SER A 330 -18.51 -19.40 -21.41
C SER A 330 -18.31 -17.99 -21.93
N ARG A 331 -19.32 -17.46 -22.63
CA ARG A 331 -19.36 -16.04 -22.98
C ARG A 331 -19.84 -15.23 -21.77
N VAL A 332 -19.37 -14.00 -21.62
CA VAL A 332 -19.88 -13.11 -20.58
C VAL A 332 -21.38 -12.87 -20.80
N GLY A 333 -22.17 -12.99 -19.73
CA GLY A 333 -23.63 -12.81 -19.76
C GLY A 333 -24.43 -14.08 -20.04
N GLU A 334 -23.80 -15.18 -20.48
CA GLU A 334 -24.44 -16.49 -20.49
C GLU A 334 -24.72 -16.95 -19.05
N PRO A 335 -25.86 -17.60 -18.76
CA PRO A 335 -26.16 -18.12 -17.44
C PRO A 335 -25.03 -19.07 -17.01
N SER A 336 -24.27 -18.62 -16.01
CA SER A 336 -23.00 -19.24 -15.65
C SER A 336 -23.20 -20.53 -14.85
N PHE A 337 -22.29 -21.48 -15.07
CA PHE A 337 -22.06 -22.62 -14.20
C PHE A 337 -21.73 -22.16 -12.77
N THR A 338 -22.17 -22.93 -11.77
CA THR A 338 -21.92 -22.71 -10.33
C THR A 338 -20.47 -22.99 -9.90
N SER A 339 -19.55 -23.17 -10.86
CA SER A 339 -18.14 -23.44 -10.57
C SER A 339 -17.43 -22.18 -10.09
N GLU A 340 -16.67 -22.32 -8.99
CA GLU A 340 -15.78 -21.28 -8.47
C GLU A 340 -14.59 -21.02 -9.40
N ARG A 341 -14.23 -21.99 -10.25
CA ARG A 341 -13.18 -21.85 -11.27
C ARG A 341 -13.81 -21.89 -12.67
N ARG A 342 -13.75 -20.78 -13.38
CA ARG A 342 -14.31 -20.63 -14.74
C ARG A 342 -13.59 -19.54 -15.51
N ILE A 343 -13.59 -19.65 -16.83
CA ILE A 343 -13.12 -18.61 -17.74
C ILE A 343 -14.32 -18.05 -18.49
N SER A 344 -14.59 -16.76 -18.35
CA SER A 344 -15.60 -16.06 -19.14
C SER A 344 -14.91 -15.17 -20.16
N VAL A 345 -15.36 -15.19 -21.42
CA VAL A 345 -14.78 -14.36 -22.48
C VAL A 345 -15.85 -13.40 -23.01
N GLY A 346 -15.52 -12.13 -23.19
CA GLY A 346 -16.46 -11.15 -23.74
C GLY A 346 -15.80 -9.82 -24.07
N THR A 347 -16.59 -8.91 -24.63
CA THR A 347 -16.13 -7.54 -24.88
C THR A 347 -16.24 -6.68 -23.63
N TYR A 348 -15.54 -5.54 -23.61
CA TYR A 348 -15.73 -4.51 -22.57
C TYR A 348 -17.20 -4.13 -22.37
N GLN A 349 -17.93 -3.96 -23.47
CA GLN A 349 -19.36 -3.60 -23.45
C GLN A 349 -20.24 -4.72 -22.87
N GLU A 350 -19.96 -5.98 -23.20
CA GLU A 350 -20.71 -7.11 -22.65
C GLU A 350 -20.54 -7.24 -21.14
N VAL A 351 -19.32 -7.01 -20.66
CA VAL A 351 -18.99 -7.01 -19.23
C VAL A 351 -19.65 -5.83 -18.51
N ALA A 352 -19.66 -4.66 -19.14
CA ALA A 352 -20.36 -3.49 -18.63
C ALA A 352 -21.88 -3.76 -18.54
N ALA A 353 -22.48 -4.38 -19.56
CA ALA A 353 -23.90 -4.72 -19.59
C ALA A 353 -24.27 -5.82 -18.59
N ALA A 354 -23.39 -6.79 -18.36
CA ALA A 354 -23.58 -7.87 -17.39
C ALA A 354 -23.42 -7.41 -15.92
N ARG A 355 -23.06 -6.14 -15.67
CA ARG A 355 -22.81 -5.56 -14.33
C ARG A 355 -23.90 -5.91 -13.31
N ALA A 356 -25.16 -5.63 -13.63
CA ALA A 356 -26.27 -5.85 -12.70
C ALA A 356 -26.43 -7.34 -12.32
N ARG A 357 -25.95 -8.27 -13.15
CA ARG A 357 -25.97 -9.70 -12.82
C ARG A 357 -24.83 -10.08 -11.89
N PHE A 358 -23.63 -9.53 -12.08
CA PHE A 358 -22.50 -9.78 -11.21
C PHE A 358 -22.72 -9.20 -9.81
N ASP A 359 -23.26 -8.00 -9.71
CA ASP A 359 -23.56 -7.34 -8.43
C ASP A 359 -24.61 -8.13 -7.60
N ASN A 360 -25.46 -8.91 -8.28
CA ASN A 360 -26.50 -9.74 -7.67
C ASN A 360 -26.10 -11.22 -7.50
N GLN A 361 -24.93 -11.65 -7.98
CA GLN A 361 -24.44 -13.01 -7.71
C GLN A 361 -23.97 -13.10 -6.24
N PRO A 362 -24.27 -14.20 -5.53
CA PRO A 362 -23.69 -14.43 -4.21
C PRO A 362 -22.18 -14.29 -4.34
N ARG A 363 -21.58 -13.41 -3.54
CA ARG A 363 -20.12 -13.30 -3.50
C ARG A 363 -19.59 -14.70 -3.19
N PRO A 364 -18.58 -15.20 -3.92
CA PRO A 364 -17.98 -16.49 -3.60
C PRO A 364 -17.60 -16.51 -2.11
N SER A 365 -17.77 -17.65 -1.46
CA SER A 365 -17.64 -17.85 -0.01
C SER A 365 -16.30 -17.38 0.58
N ALA A 366 -15.30 -17.13 -0.27
CA ALA A 366 -13.97 -16.65 0.08
C ALA A 366 -13.70 -15.16 -0.27
N GLY A 367 -14.70 -14.39 -0.71
CA GLY A 367 -14.52 -12.96 -1.04
C GLY A 367 -13.59 -12.67 -2.23
N VAL A 368 -13.21 -13.69 -2.99
CA VAL A 368 -12.27 -13.59 -4.12
C VAL A 368 -12.98 -12.91 -5.29
N LEU A 369 -12.61 -11.65 -5.54
CA LEU A 369 -13.05 -10.94 -6.75
C LEU A 369 -12.40 -11.60 -7.98
N PRO A 370 -13.10 -11.66 -9.13
CA PRO A 370 -12.54 -12.23 -10.36
C PRO A 370 -11.28 -11.48 -10.81
N THR A 371 -10.44 -12.15 -11.60
CA THR A 371 -9.31 -11.54 -12.31
C THR A 371 -9.71 -11.23 -13.76
N ALA A 372 -9.42 -10.01 -14.23
CA ALA A 372 -9.60 -9.63 -15.62
C ALA A 372 -8.28 -9.77 -16.39
N VAL A 373 -8.35 -10.35 -17.58
CA VAL A 373 -7.25 -10.38 -18.57
C VAL A 373 -7.72 -9.59 -19.78
N ALA A 374 -7.22 -8.36 -19.93
CA ALA A 374 -7.58 -7.43 -20.99
C ALA A 374 -6.59 -7.55 -22.15
N VAL A 375 -7.09 -7.90 -23.32
CA VAL A 375 -6.30 -8.17 -24.54
C VAL A 375 -5.84 -6.89 -25.23
N ASP A 376 -6.48 -5.76 -24.90
CA ASP A 376 -6.11 -4.41 -25.32
C ASP A 376 -6.13 -3.50 -24.08
N PRO A 377 -5.45 -2.34 -24.09
CA PRO A 377 -5.57 -1.37 -23.01
C PRO A 377 -7.04 -1.04 -22.75
N VAL A 378 -7.45 -1.08 -21.48
CA VAL A 378 -8.79 -0.65 -21.11
C VAL A 378 -8.90 0.84 -21.44
N PRO A 379 -9.94 1.26 -22.20
CA PRO A 379 -10.17 2.67 -22.49
C PRO A 379 -10.16 3.49 -21.20
N ASP A 380 -9.57 4.68 -21.22
CA ASP A 380 -9.45 5.52 -20.01
C ASP A 380 -10.82 5.79 -19.35
N SER A 381 -11.87 5.92 -20.16
CA SER A 381 -13.26 6.09 -19.68
C SER A 381 -13.82 4.88 -18.92
N GLU A 382 -13.24 3.70 -19.10
CA GLU A 382 -13.68 2.46 -18.45
C GLU A 382 -12.70 1.94 -17.40
N ARG A 383 -11.47 2.47 -17.35
CA ARG A 383 -10.37 1.94 -16.53
C ARG A 383 -10.70 1.89 -15.04
N ASP A 384 -11.26 2.95 -14.48
CA ASP A 384 -11.64 2.99 -13.06
C ASP A 384 -12.80 2.03 -12.75
N SER A 385 -13.74 1.91 -13.68
CA SER A 385 -14.86 0.97 -13.59
C SER A 385 -14.39 -0.49 -13.66
N VAL A 386 -13.37 -0.81 -14.47
CA VAL A 386 -12.78 -2.15 -14.51
C VAL A 386 -11.95 -2.41 -13.25
N ARG A 387 -11.05 -1.49 -12.87
CA ARG A 387 -10.15 -1.67 -11.71
C ARG A 387 -10.89 -1.85 -10.38
N SER A 388 -12.06 -1.23 -10.22
CA SER A 388 -12.89 -1.38 -9.02
C SER A 388 -13.63 -2.71 -8.92
N ARG A 389 -13.75 -3.47 -10.02
CA ARG A 389 -14.55 -4.71 -10.09
C ARG A 389 -13.73 -5.98 -9.94
N TYR A 390 -12.48 -5.93 -10.36
CA TYR A 390 -11.62 -7.09 -10.40
C TYR A 390 -10.59 -7.02 -9.28
N SER A 391 -10.29 -8.16 -8.65
CA SER A 391 -9.15 -8.29 -7.73
C SER A 391 -7.86 -7.89 -8.44
N ARG A 392 -7.82 -8.09 -9.76
CA ARG A 392 -6.68 -7.89 -10.61
C ARG A 392 -7.07 -7.63 -12.06
N LEU A 393 -6.35 -6.73 -12.72
CA LEU A 393 -6.44 -6.49 -14.16
C LEU A 393 -5.07 -6.80 -14.76
N VAL A 394 -5.01 -7.63 -15.80
CA VAL A 394 -3.81 -7.94 -16.56
C VAL A 394 -4.02 -7.44 -17.98
N GLU A 395 -3.42 -6.30 -18.34
CA GLU A 395 -3.50 -5.70 -19.68
C GLU A 395 -2.32 -6.17 -20.56
N LEU A 396 -2.63 -6.62 -21.77
CA LEU A 396 -1.66 -7.03 -22.80
C LEU A 396 -1.26 -5.87 -23.74
#